data_AF-D7N726-F1
#
_entry.id   AF-D7N726-F1
#
_cell.length_a   1.000
_cell.length_b   1.000
_cell.length_c   1.000
_cell.angle_alpha   90.00
_cell.angle_beta   90.00
_cell.angle_gamma   90.00
#
_symmetry.space_group_name_H-M   'P 1'
#
loop_
_entity.id
_entity.type
_entity.pdbx_description
1 polymer ?
#
loop_
_entity_poly.entity_id
_entity_poly.type
_entity_poly.pdbx_seq_one_letter_code
_entity_poly.pdbx_strand_id
1 'polypeptide(L)'
;MKNLQIYKKNNRIVLLDGTEAEVLFDLNKYNDVLENISNDKYKFFRIIHEEYKILDKKEIESKFLYLFNFILVNNISNYIIDKYNEGENSEIIFEDSIKESGKQIIKLTGKLDTEDVLGDIITCLINSDAYLDGNLKMNYGKINVDADINTINRDMEFFFYYIAKESLDLRNKLLEDLIAFKYVKSSKKNDKDRFILPIYVDEEALKKKGVINYEDYLVNWISLAYLQMLYKIHDYFVDYYGLKFNKGLENDNLMLALIDLLDVEIEDYPKGLNKSIEVGRSTSGKCYFIDSIVTPMALSQDLALILQSKDAFSVVPKIFKSNR
;
A
#
# COMPACT_ATOMS: atom_id res chain seq x y z
N MET A 1 -16.29 25.13 13.83
CA MET A 1 -15.58 24.04 13.15
C MET A 1 -15.41 24.44 11.71
N LYS A 2 -14.22 24.18 11.16
CA LYS A 2 -13.87 24.52 9.77
C LYS A 2 -14.35 23.37 8.87
N ASN A 3 -14.61 23.64 7.61
CA ASN A 3 -14.93 22.61 6.62
C ASN A 3 -13.73 22.46 5.69
N LEU A 4 -13.44 21.23 5.29
CA LEU A 4 -12.58 20.99 4.14
C LEU A 4 -13.42 21.12 2.88
N GLN A 5 -12.91 21.84 1.89
CA GLN A 5 -13.63 22.08 0.64
C GLN A 5 -12.85 21.48 -0.52
N ILE A 6 -13.51 20.68 -1.36
CA ILE A 6 -12.91 20.06 -2.54
C ILE A 6 -13.67 20.54 -3.77
N TYR A 7 -12.95 21.15 -4.70
CA TYR A 7 -13.52 21.70 -5.92
C TYR A 7 -12.61 21.48 -7.13
N LYS A 8 -13.22 21.58 -8.31
CA LYS A 8 -12.50 21.51 -9.58
C LYS A 8 -12.17 22.93 -10.03
N LYS A 9 -10.90 23.19 -10.37
CA LYS A 9 -10.47 24.45 -10.96
C LYS A 9 -9.68 24.16 -12.23
N ASN A 10 -10.28 24.42 -13.38
CA ASN A 10 -9.74 24.04 -14.68
C ASN A 10 -9.46 22.52 -14.74
N ASN A 11 -8.20 22.15 -14.98
CA ASN A 11 -7.71 20.78 -15.07
C ASN A 11 -7.19 20.23 -13.72
N ARG A 12 -7.61 20.82 -12.59
CA ARG A 12 -7.10 20.49 -11.26
C ARG A 12 -8.21 20.15 -10.28
N ILE A 13 -7.88 19.27 -9.34
CA ILE A 13 -8.65 19.03 -8.12
C ILE A 13 -7.92 19.74 -6.99
N VAL A 14 -8.63 20.56 -6.24
CA VAL A 14 -8.06 21.40 -5.18
C VAL A 14 -8.77 21.14 -3.87
N LEU A 15 -8.00 20.96 -2.81
CA LEU A 15 -8.44 20.95 -1.42
C LEU A 15 -8.21 22.34 -0.83
N LEU A 16 -9.24 22.97 -0.30
CA LEU A 16 -9.14 24.20 0.47
C LEU A 16 -9.48 23.89 1.91
N ASP A 17 -8.52 24.10 2.79
CA ASP A 17 -8.78 23.95 4.22
C ASP A 17 -9.41 25.20 4.83
N GLY A 18 -9.53 26.30 4.08
CA GLY A 18 -10.05 27.62 4.47
C GLY A 18 -8.98 28.66 4.78
N THR A 19 -7.71 28.27 4.81
CA THR A 19 -6.55 29.19 4.87
C THR A 19 -5.60 28.96 3.71
N GLU A 20 -5.43 27.70 3.30
CA GLU A 20 -4.56 27.33 2.19
C GLU A 20 -5.30 26.43 1.22
N ALA A 21 -5.01 26.60 -0.07
CA ALA A 21 -5.42 25.69 -1.11
C ALA A 21 -4.26 24.76 -1.47
N GLU A 22 -4.55 23.48 -1.62
CA GLU A 22 -3.59 22.47 -2.06
C GLU A 22 -4.10 21.79 -3.33
N VAL A 23 -3.27 21.73 -4.37
CA VAL A 23 -3.60 20.98 -5.58
C VAL A 23 -3.40 19.49 -5.28
N LEU A 24 -4.50 18.72 -5.24
CA LEU A 24 -4.48 17.28 -5.03
C LEU A 24 -4.16 16.49 -6.31
N PHE A 25 -4.59 17.02 -7.45
CA PHE A 25 -4.40 16.39 -8.74
C PHE A 25 -4.32 17.46 -9.85
N ASP A 26 -3.40 17.28 -10.79
CA ASP A 26 -3.28 18.10 -12.01
C ASP A 26 -3.29 17.18 -13.24
N LEU A 27 -4.34 17.29 -14.05
CA LEU A 27 -4.52 16.46 -15.25
C LEU A 27 -3.40 16.66 -16.28
N ASN A 28 -2.80 17.86 -16.36
CA ASN A 28 -1.70 18.09 -17.29
C ASN A 28 -0.45 17.33 -16.84
N LYS A 29 -0.18 17.31 -15.53
CA LYS A 29 0.92 16.52 -14.95
C LYS A 29 0.68 15.03 -15.14
N TYR A 30 -0.55 14.56 -14.89
CA TYR A 30 -0.94 13.17 -15.14
C TYR A 30 -0.72 12.76 -16.59
N ASN A 31 -1.17 13.59 -17.54
CA ASN A 31 -1.00 13.33 -18.96
C ASN A 31 0.48 13.23 -19.35
N ASP A 32 1.30 14.13 -18.82
CA ASP A 32 2.74 14.11 -19.05
C ASP A 32 3.40 12.85 -18.47
N VAL A 33 2.96 12.36 -17.31
CA VAL A 33 3.41 11.07 -16.76
C VAL A 33 3.05 9.91 -17.71
N LEU A 34 1.81 9.85 -18.19
CA LEU A 34 1.39 8.77 -19.11
C LEU A 34 2.05 8.85 -20.49
N GLU A 35 2.31 10.05 -20.99
CA GLU A 35 3.05 10.25 -22.24
C GLU A 35 4.48 9.72 -22.13
N ASN A 36 5.05 9.79 -20.93
CA ASN A 36 6.41 9.39 -20.60
C ASN A 36 6.51 8.07 -19.83
N ILE A 37 5.47 7.22 -19.88
CA ILE A 37 5.37 5.99 -19.09
C ILE A 37 6.51 4.99 -19.38
N SER A 38 7.03 4.97 -20.60
CA SER A 38 8.10 4.06 -21.06
C SER A 38 9.51 4.64 -20.95
N ASN A 39 9.68 5.80 -20.34
CA ASN A 39 10.99 6.45 -20.21
C ASN A 39 11.26 6.85 -18.76
N ASP A 40 12.49 7.30 -18.50
CA ASP A 40 12.98 7.54 -17.14
C ASP A 40 12.73 8.97 -16.65
N LYS A 41 11.84 9.74 -17.32
CA LYS A 41 11.46 11.08 -16.85
C LYS A 41 10.83 11.02 -15.45
N TYR A 42 10.09 9.95 -15.16
CA TYR A 42 9.44 9.70 -13.89
C TYR A 42 9.85 8.35 -13.34
N LYS A 43 10.08 8.28 -12.02
CA LYS A 43 10.53 7.05 -11.36
C LYS A 43 9.42 6.06 -11.04
N PHE A 44 8.16 6.43 -11.25
CA PHE A 44 7.00 5.59 -10.93
C PHE A 44 7.11 4.19 -11.54
N PHE A 45 7.50 4.09 -12.81
CA PHE A 45 7.54 2.82 -13.56
C PHE A 45 8.92 2.16 -13.56
N ARG A 46 9.87 2.64 -12.74
CA ARG A 46 11.27 2.18 -12.74
C ARG A 46 11.39 0.67 -12.51
N ILE A 47 10.64 0.11 -11.56
CA ILE A 47 10.69 -1.34 -11.26
C ILE A 47 10.20 -2.16 -12.48
N ILE A 48 9.16 -1.69 -13.16
CA ILE A 48 8.63 -2.34 -14.36
C ILE A 48 9.68 -2.35 -15.48
N HIS A 49 10.40 -1.24 -15.67
CA HIS A 49 11.47 -1.14 -16.66
C HIS A 49 12.70 -1.99 -16.27
N GLU A 50 13.14 -1.90 -15.02
CA GLU A 50 14.43 -2.41 -14.57
C GLU A 50 14.37 -3.88 -14.11
N GLU A 51 13.31 -4.30 -13.42
CA GLU A 51 13.18 -5.66 -12.88
C GLU A 51 12.38 -6.56 -13.82
N TYR A 52 11.22 -6.09 -14.30
CA TYR A 52 10.38 -6.88 -15.21
C TYR A 52 10.82 -6.81 -16.68
N LYS A 53 11.72 -5.86 -17.01
CA LYS A 53 12.23 -5.65 -18.37
C LYS A 53 11.13 -5.36 -19.38
N ILE A 54 10.04 -4.71 -18.95
CA ILE A 54 8.92 -4.31 -19.80
C ILE A 54 9.09 -2.83 -20.15
N LEU A 55 9.29 -2.52 -21.43
CA LEU A 55 9.46 -1.14 -21.93
C LEU A 55 8.33 -0.70 -22.87
N ASP A 56 7.53 -1.64 -23.38
CA ASP A 56 6.45 -1.32 -24.33
C ASP A 56 5.32 -0.54 -23.63
N LYS A 57 5.01 0.64 -24.17
CA LYS A 57 3.99 1.53 -23.61
C LYS A 57 2.63 0.85 -23.46
N LYS A 58 2.17 0.12 -24.48
CA LYS A 58 0.83 -0.50 -24.47
C LYS A 58 0.77 -1.64 -23.47
N GLU A 59 1.86 -2.39 -23.34
CA GLU A 59 1.98 -3.43 -22.34
C GLU A 59 1.93 -2.84 -20.93
N ILE A 60 2.67 -1.75 -20.67
CA ILE A 60 2.64 -1.08 -19.36
C ILE A 60 1.24 -0.53 -19.06
N GLU A 61 0.61 0.14 -20.03
CA GLU A 61 -0.74 0.67 -19.88
C GLU A 61 -1.78 -0.43 -19.60
N SER A 62 -1.72 -1.55 -20.32
CA SER A 62 -2.68 -2.65 -20.14
C SER A 62 -2.51 -3.41 -18.83
N LYS A 63 -1.28 -3.57 -18.35
CA LYS A 63 -0.96 -4.40 -17.17
C LYS A 63 -0.84 -3.64 -15.86
N PHE A 64 -0.43 -2.37 -15.88
CA PHE A 64 -0.04 -1.65 -14.65
C PHE A 64 -0.76 -0.31 -14.45
N LEU A 65 -1.35 0.29 -15.48
CA LEU A 65 -1.98 1.60 -15.34
C LEU A 65 -3.16 1.58 -14.35
N TYR A 66 -3.93 0.49 -14.30
CA TYR A 66 -5.02 0.37 -13.34
C TYR A 66 -4.51 0.45 -11.89
N LEU A 67 -3.36 -0.17 -11.64
CA LEU A 67 -2.74 -0.22 -10.34
C LEU A 67 -2.10 1.12 -9.97
N PHE A 68 -1.47 1.79 -10.95
CA PHE A 68 -0.97 3.15 -10.79
C PHE A 68 -2.09 4.13 -10.41
N ASN A 69 -3.19 4.12 -11.17
CA ASN A 69 -4.35 4.96 -10.91
C ASN A 69 -4.95 4.65 -9.52
N PHE A 70 -5.05 3.37 -9.18
CA PHE A 70 -5.53 2.92 -7.87
C PHE A 70 -4.69 3.50 -6.73
N ILE A 71 -3.37 3.34 -6.77
CA ILE A 71 -2.44 3.86 -5.75
C ILE A 71 -2.63 5.37 -5.62
N LEU A 72 -2.61 6.10 -6.74
CA LEU A 72 -2.71 7.55 -6.73
C LEU A 72 -4.01 8.03 -6.07
N VAL A 73 -5.16 7.54 -6.52
CA VAL A 73 -6.46 7.97 -5.98
C VAL A 73 -6.60 7.55 -4.52
N ASN A 74 -6.28 6.30 -4.20
CA ASN A 74 -6.41 5.77 -2.85
C ASN A 74 -5.55 6.56 -1.85
N ASN A 75 -4.34 6.95 -2.24
CA ASN A 75 -3.45 7.71 -1.39
C ASN A 75 -3.85 9.18 -1.26
N ILE A 76 -4.41 9.80 -2.31
CA ILE A 76 -5.06 11.12 -2.20
C ILE A 76 -6.23 11.07 -1.20
N SER A 77 -7.06 10.03 -1.25
CA SER A 77 -8.18 9.87 -0.31
C SER A 77 -7.70 9.68 1.13
N ASN A 78 -6.64 8.89 1.36
CA ASN A 78 -6.03 8.77 2.69
C ASN A 78 -5.50 10.12 3.20
N TYR A 79 -4.85 10.89 2.33
CA TYR A 79 -4.38 12.24 2.66
C TYR A 79 -5.52 13.18 3.07
N ILE A 80 -6.64 13.16 2.33
CA ILE A 80 -7.83 13.96 2.66
C ILE A 80 -8.36 13.59 4.05
N ILE A 81 -8.41 12.30 4.39
CA ILE A 81 -8.86 11.83 5.72
C ILE A 81 -7.93 12.35 6.81
N ASP A 82 -6.61 12.26 6.62
CA ASP A 82 -5.65 12.77 7.60
C ASP A 82 -5.82 14.28 7.80
N LYS A 83 -5.96 15.06 6.71
CA LYS A 83 -6.25 16.50 6.79
C LYS A 83 -7.57 16.81 7.49
N TYR A 84 -8.60 15.99 7.25
CA TYR A 84 -9.90 16.13 7.89
C TYR A 84 -9.77 16.02 9.41
N ASN A 85 -9.06 14.97 9.86
CA ASN A 85 -8.82 14.69 11.27
C ASN A 85 -7.91 15.73 11.93
N GLU A 86 -6.80 16.12 11.28
CA GLU A 86 -5.83 17.07 11.83
C GLU A 86 -6.40 18.47 12.01
N GLY A 87 -7.27 18.91 11.10
CA GLY A 87 -7.91 20.22 11.18
C GLY A 87 -9.18 20.26 12.05
N GLU A 88 -9.55 19.14 12.69
CA GLU A 88 -10.79 18.98 13.45
C GLU A 88 -12.03 19.49 12.66
N ASN A 89 -12.08 19.13 11.38
CA ASN A 89 -13.07 19.65 10.47
C ASN A 89 -14.45 19.02 10.71
N SER A 90 -15.52 19.80 10.53
CA SER A 90 -16.89 19.28 10.72
C SER A 90 -17.30 18.33 9.59
N GLU A 91 -16.97 18.69 8.35
CA GLU A 91 -17.35 17.95 7.14
C GLU A 91 -16.40 18.26 5.98
N ILE A 92 -16.41 17.37 4.99
CA ILE A 92 -15.85 17.59 3.66
C ILE A 92 -16.98 18.05 2.74
N ILE A 93 -16.84 19.25 2.17
CA ILE A 93 -17.76 19.83 1.19
C ILE A 93 -17.19 19.65 -0.21
N PHE A 94 -17.89 18.91 -1.05
CA PHE A 94 -17.62 18.84 -2.48
C PHE A 94 -18.39 19.94 -3.21
N GLU A 95 -17.80 20.52 -4.26
CA GLU A 95 -18.50 21.49 -5.10
C GLU A 95 -19.77 20.87 -5.72
N ASP A 96 -20.89 21.61 -5.71
CA ASP A 96 -22.19 21.15 -6.25
C ASP A 96 -22.10 20.62 -7.69
N SER A 97 -21.23 21.21 -8.51
CA SER A 97 -20.98 20.80 -9.91
C SER A 97 -20.60 19.32 -10.03
N ILE A 98 -19.97 18.75 -9.00
CA ILE A 98 -19.51 17.36 -8.96
C ILE A 98 -20.71 16.42 -8.84
N LYS A 99 -21.75 16.80 -8.08
CA LYS A 99 -22.96 15.99 -7.90
C LYS A 99 -23.70 15.76 -9.22
N GLU A 100 -23.70 16.77 -10.09
CA GLU A 100 -24.40 16.74 -11.38
C GLU A 100 -23.68 15.86 -12.43
N SER A 101 -22.39 15.55 -12.23
CA SER A 101 -21.58 14.79 -13.19
C SER A 101 -21.99 13.31 -13.33
N GLY A 102 -22.67 12.73 -12.33
CA GLY A 102 -23.14 11.33 -12.35
C GLY A 102 -22.06 10.24 -12.39
N LYS A 103 -20.77 10.61 -12.49
CA LYS A 103 -19.62 9.70 -12.50
C LYS A 103 -19.21 9.35 -11.07
N GLN A 104 -19.95 8.45 -10.43
CA GLN A 104 -19.58 7.86 -9.12
C GLN A 104 -19.24 6.37 -9.25
N ILE A 105 -18.78 5.95 -10.42
CA ILE A 105 -18.33 4.58 -10.70
C ILE A 105 -16.81 4.60 -10.72
N ILE A 106 -16.19 3.70 -9.96
CA ILE A 106 -14.74 3.55 -9.95
C ILE A 106 -14.24 3.22 -11.35
N LYS A 107 -13.43 4.10 -11.93
CA LYS A 107 -12.80 3.89 -13.24
C LYS A 107 -11.29 3.96 -13.05
N LEU A 108 -10.69 2.79 -12.83
CA LEU A 108 -9.23 2.70 -12.69
C LEU A 108 -8.54 2.36 -14.00
N THR A 109 -9.25 1.88 -15.02
CA THR A 109 -8.63 1.46 -16.28
C THR A 109 -8.52 2.59 -17.29
N GLY A 110 -7.40 2.58 -18.02
CA GLY A 110 -7.10 3.58 -19.03
C GLY A 110 -6.76 4.95 -18.44
N LYS A 111 -6.79 5.96 -19.31
CA LYS A 111 -6.49 7.35 -18.96
C LYS A 111 -7.69 8.00 -18.27
N LEU A 112 -7.44 8.60 -17.10
CA LEU A 112 -8.44 9.31 -16.31
C LEU A 112 -8.53 10.78 -16.71
N ASP A 113 -9.75 11.33 -16.67
CA ASP A 113 -9.98 12.77 -16.61
C ASP A 113 -10.20 13.24 -15.17
N THR A 114 -10.31 14.55 -14.94
CA THR A 114 -10.50 15.10 -13.58
C THR A 114 -11.80 14.62 -12.91
N GLU A 115 -12.85 14.32 -13.68
CA GLU A 115 -14.12 13.90 -13.13
C GLU A 115 -14.08 12.42 -12.73
N ASP A 116 -13.39 11.60 -13.52
CA ASP A 116 -13.08 10.22 -13.17
C ASP A 116 -12.32 10.18 -11.83
N VAL A 117 -11.25 10.98 -11.68
CA VAL A 117 -10.47 11.05 -10.42
C VAL A 117 -11.31 11.54 -9.24
N LEU A 118 -12.16 12.55 -9.42
CA LEU A 118 -13.07 13.03 -8.37
C LEU A 118 -14.07 11.94 -7.94
N GLY A 119 -14.67 11.24 -8.90
CA GLY A 119 -15.57 10.13 -8.66
C GLY A 119 -14.91 9.04 -7.83
N ASP A 120 -13.70 8.62 -8.25
CA ASP A 120 -12.92 7.61 -7.55
C ASP A 120 -12.56 8.05 -6.12
N ILE A 121 -12.14 9.32 -5.91
CA ILE A 121 -11.85 9.88 -4.58
C ILE A 121 -13.09 9.79 -3.67
N ILE A 122 -14.25 10.22 -4.17
CA ILE A 122 -15.53 10.19 -3.42
C ILE A 122 -15.88 8.75 -3.05
N THR A 123 -15.75 7.80 -3.99
CA THR A 123 -16.04 6.39 -3.72
C THR A 123 -15.07 5.80 -2.69
N CYS A 124 -13.78 6.12 -2.76
CA CYS A 124 -12.80 5.74 -1.74
C CYS A 124 -13.18 6.29 -0.36
N LEU A 125 -13.57 7.56 -0.25
CA LEU A 125 -13.95 8.19 1.01
C LEU A 125 -15.20 7.57 1.63
N ILE A 126 -16.25 7.30 0.84
CA ILE A 126 -17.49 6.67 1.32
C ILE A 126 -17.25 5.24 1.82
N ASN A 127 -16.27 4.54 1.25
CA ASN A 127 -15.88 3.19 1.67
C ASN A 127 -14.85 3.17 2.81
N SER A 128 -14.39 4.33 3.29
CA SER A 128 -13.46 4.40 4.41
C SER A 128 -14.14 4.05 5.73
N ASP A 129 -13.40 3.42 6.64
CA ASP A 129 -13.89 3.13 8.00
C ASP A 129 -14.34 4.43 8.71
N ALA A 130 -13.63 5.54 8.48
CA ALA A 130 -13.99 6.84 9.04
C ALA A 130 -15.40 7.29 8.63
N TYR A 131 -15.79 7.10 7.35
CA TYR A 131 -17.13 7.43 6.89
C TYR A 131 -18.18 6.42 7.38
N LEU A 132 -17.88 5.12 7.29
CA LEU A 132 -18.79 4.04 7.68
C LEU A 132 -19.13 4.06 9.18
N ASP A 133 -18.16 4.47 10.02
CA ASP A 133 -18.35 4.64 11.45
C ASP A 133 -19.01 5.99 11.81
N GLY A 134 -19.29 6.85 10.84
CA GLY A 134 -19.90 8.17 11.02
C GLY A 134 -18.97 9.24 11.58
N ASN A 135 -17.66 8.97 11.63
CA ASN A 135 -16.63 9.90 12.10
C ASN A 135 -16.25 10.94 11.04
N LEU A 136 -16.40 10.60 9.75
CA LEU A 136 -16.21 11.49 8.61
C LEU A 136 -17.56 11.80 7.98
N LYS A 137 -17.84 13.09 7.78
CA LYS A 137 -19.07 13.58 7.12
C LYS A 137 -18.75 14.22 5.79
N MET A 138 -19.60 13.95 4.79
CA MET A 138 -19.49 14.51 3.45
C MET A 138 -20.79 15.19 3.05
N ASN A 139 -20.69 16.32 2.37
CA ASN A 139 -21.83 17.02 1.79
C ASN A 139 -21.43 17.71 0.48
N TYR A 140 -22.42 18.22 -0.25
CA TYR A 140 -22.22 19.02 -1.45
C TYR A 140 -22.67 20.45 -1.19
N GLY A 141 -21.94 21.43 -1.71
CA GLY A 141 -22.33 22.82 -1.60
C GLY A 141 -21.53 23.75 -2.51
N LYS A 142 -21.95 25.01 -2.54
CA LYS A 142 -21.23 26.09 -3.23
C LYS A 142 -19.95 26.41 -2.49
N ILE A 143 -18.83 26.42 -3.22
CA ILE A 143 -17.52 26.78 -2.69
C ILE A 143 -17.14 28.13 -3.31
N ASN A 144 -16.99 29.14 -2.45
CA ASN A 144 -16.48 30.44 -2.86
C ASN A 144 -15.00 30.50 -2.49
N VAL A 145 -14.15 30.65 -3.51
CA VAL A 145 -12.69 30.70 -3.34
C VAL A 145 -12.25 32.16 -3.49
N ASP A 146 -11.62 32.71 -2.46
CA ASP A 146 -11.01 34.03 -2.55
C ASP A 146 -9.85 34.02 -3.56
N ALA A 147 -9.74 35.09 -4.34
CA ALA A 147 -8.75 35.19 -5.41
C ALA A 147 -7.29 35.15 -4.90
N ASP A 148 -7.06 35.56 -3.65
CA ASP A 148 -5.74 35.71 -3.04
C ASP A 148 -5.31 34.51 -2.17
N ILE A 149 -6.04 33.39 -2.20
CA ILE A 149 -5.67 32.20 -1.42
C ILE A 149 -4.32 31.65 -1.89
N ASN A 150 -3.41 31.46 -0.93
CA ASN A 150 -2.15 30.79 -1.15
C ASN A 150 -2.40 29.37 -1.65
N THR A 151 -1.88 29.05 -2.84
CA THR A 151 -2.07 27.74 -3.47
C THR A 151 -0.74 26.98 -3.47
N ILE A 152 -0.67 25.93 -2.67
CA ILE A 152 0.45 25.00 -2.63
C ILE A 152 0.23 23.93 -3.70
N ASN A 153 1.18 23.82 -4.62
CA ASN A 153 1.16 22.74 -5.62
C ASN A 153 2.01 21.58 -5.10
N ARG A 154 1.37 20.55 -4.55
CA ARG A 154 2.06 19.31 -4.20
C ARG A 154 2.27 18.49 -5.47
N ASP A 155 3.46 17.93 -5.66
CA ASP A 155 3.72 17.09 -6.83
C ASP A 155 2.89 15.80 -6.75
N MET A 156 2.55 15.22 -7.90
CA MET A 156 1.88 13.92 -7.98
C MET A 156 2.67 12.84 -7.24
N GLU A 157 4.00 12.93 -7.25
CA GLU A 157 4.89 12.04 -6.54
C GLU A 157 4.63 12.03 -5.02
N PHE A 158 4.31 13.19 -4.44
CA PHE A 158 3.96 13.28 -3.02
C PHE A 158 2.75 12.42 -2.68
N PHE A 159 1.68 12.52 -3.48
CA PHE A 159 0.47 11.73 -3.25
C PHE A 159 0.65 10.27 -3.60
N PHE A 160 1.38 9.96 -4.67
CA PHE A 160 1.62 8.58 -5.08
C PHE A 160 2.33 7.77 -3.98
N TYR A 161 3.30 8.38 -3.29
CA TYR A 161 4.03 7.75 -2.18
C TYR A 161 3.49 8.11 -0.79
N TYR A 162 2.30 8.70 -0.69
CA TYR A 162 1.74 9.10 0.59
C TYR A 162 1.40 7.89 1.47
N ILE A 163 1.81 7.96 2.74
CA ILE A 163 1.49 6.97 3.77
C ILE A 163 0.57 7.64 4.79
N ALA A 164 -0.59 7.04 5.05
CA ALA A 164 -1.54 7.53 6.04
C ALA A 164 -0.87 7.64 7.42
N LYS A 165 -1.16 8.71 8.16
CA LYS A 165 -0.47 9.06 9.42
C LYS A 165 -0.55 7.93 10.45
N GLU A 166 -1.75 7.38 10.65
CA GLU A 166 -1.98 6.26 11.55
C GLU A 166 -1.12 5.03 11.18
N SER A 167 -1.00 4.74 9.87
CA SER A 167 -0.17 3.64 9.37
C SER A 167 1.32 3.92 9.58
N LEU A 168 1.76 5.18 9.40
CA LEU A 168 3.15 5.59 9.61
C LEU A 168 3.57 5.45 11.09
N ASP A 169 2.72 5.89 12.02
CA ASP A 169 2.99 5.79 13.46
C ASP A 169 3.10 4.33 13.91
N LEU A 170 2.16 3.48 13.48
CA LEU A 170 2.20 2.04 13.77
C LEU A 170 3.43 1.37 13.16
N ARG A 171 3.78 1.72 11.92
CA ARG A 171 4.96 1.20 11.22
C ARG A 171 6.24 1.52 11.97
N ASN A 172 6.42 2.76 12.43
CA ASN A 172 7.62 3.16 13.15
C ASN A 172 7.75 2.40 14.48
N LYS A 173 6.65 2.28 15.23
CA LYS A 173 6.61 1.49 16.46
C LYS A 173 6.93 0.01 16.20
N LEU A 174 6.30 -0.57 15.19
CA LEU A 174 6.52 -1.96 14.79
C LEU A 174 7.98 -2.22 14.43
N LEU A 175 8.62 -1.30 13.70
CA LEU A 175 10.03 -1.42 13.34
C LEU A 175 10.94 -1.52 14.56
N GLU A 176 10.75 -0.66 15.56
CA GLU A 176 11.52 -0.71 16.81
C GLU A 176 11.40 -2.08 17.48
N ASP A 177 10.19 -2.62 17.56
CA ASP A 177 9.94 -3.91 18.19
C ASP A 177 10.42 -5.10 17.35
N LEU A 178 10.34 -5.04 16.02
CA LEU A 178 10.90 -6.05 15.12
C LEU A 178 12.41 -6.19 15.33
N ILE A 179 13.11 -5.07 15.54
CA ILE A 179 14.55 -5.06 15.87
C ILE A 179 14.78 -5.59 17.29
N ALA A 180 14.03 -5.10 18.28
CA ALA A 180 14.18 -5.51 19.68
C ALA A 180 13.94 -7.02 19.88
N PHE A 181 12.94 -7.58 19.19
CA PHE A 181 12.62 -9.00 19.21
C PHE A 181 13.43 -9.83 18.20
N LYS A 182 14.41 -9.23 17.51
CA LYS A 182 15.33 -9.90 16.59
C LYS A 182 14.62 -10.65 15.46
N TYR A 183 13.49 -10.12 14.99
CA TYR A 183 12.89 -10.55 13.72
C TYR A 183 13.77 -10.11 12.55
N VAL A 184 14.30 -8.88 12.62
CA VAL A 184 15.18 -8.30 11.61
C VAL A 184 16.45 -7.75 12.25
N LYS A 185 17.51 -7.61 11.45
CA LYS A 185 18.75 -6.94 11.86
C LYS A 185 18.72 -5.51 11.36
N SER A 186 18.97 -4.54 12.25
CA SER A 186 18.92 -3.10 11.92
C SER A 186 19.81 -2.67 10.75
N SER A 187 20.86 -3.44 10.43
CA SER A 187 21.84 -3.14 9.38
C SER A 187 21.63 -3.88 8.05
N LYS A 188 20.65 -4.79 7.94
CA LYS A 188 20.41 -5.56 6.71
C LYS A 188 19.10 -5.10 6.07
N LYS A 189 19.21 -4.27 5.04
CA LYS A 189 18.12 -3.90 4.14
C LYS A 189 18.49 -4.19 2.69
N ASN A 190 17.49 -4.43 1.84
CA ASN A 190 17.68 -4.53 0.40
C ASN A 190 17.77 -3.15 -0.27
N ASP A 191 17.93 -3.16 -1.59
CA ASP A 191 17.95 -1.98 -2.47
C ASP A 191 16.64 -1.16 -2.46
N LYS A 192 15.55 -1.75 -1.97
CA LYS A 192 14.24 -1.10 -1.75
C LYS A 192 14.04 -0.59 -0.31
N ASP A 193 15.12 -0.55 0.50
CA ASP A 193 15.11 -0.11 1.91
C ASP A 193 14.22 -0.99 2.83
N ARG A 194 13.97 -2.24 2.45
CA ARG A 194 13.20 -3.22 3.24
C ARG A 194 14.09 -4.21 3.96
N PHE A 195 13.67 -4.63 5.15
CA PHE A 195 14.38 -5.64 5.93
C PHE A 195 14.08 -7.04 5.41
N ILE A 196 15.11 -7.89 5.40
CA ILE A 196 15.00 -9.25 4.89
C ILE A 196 14.62 -10.22 6.02
N LEU A 197 13.51 -10.93 5.81
CA LEU A 197 13.17 -12.15 6.53
C LEU A 197 13.84 -13.35 5.84
N PRO A 198 14.77 -14.05 6.52
CA PRO A 198 15.50 -15.15 5.91
C PRO A 198 14.63 -16.40 5.77
N ILE A 199 14.65 -17.00 4.58
CA ILE A 199 14.10 -18.32 4.29
C ILE A 199 15.27 -19.28 4.07
N TYR A 200 15.20 -20.46 4.69
CA TYR A 200 16.18 -21.53 4.51
C TYR A 200 15.52 -22.74 3.86
N VAL A 201 16.21 -23.38 2.92
CA VAL A 201 15.75 -24.61 2.28
C VAL A 201 16.48 -25.80 2.92
N ASP A 202 15.73 -26.74 3.49
CA ASP A 202 16.29 -27.99 4.01
C ASP A 202 16.16 -29.09 2.94
N GLU A 203 17.15 -29.15 2.05
CA GLU A 203 17.16 -30.14 0.97
C GLU A 203 17.14 -31.58 1.47
N GLU A 204 17.81 -31.87 2.59
CA GLU A 204 17.85 -33.23 3.13
C GLU A 204 16.46 -33.65 3.61
N ALA A 205 15.74 -32.76 4.29
CA ALA A 205 14.38 -33.01 4.75
C ALA A 205 13.42 -33.19 3.57
N LEU A 206 13.53 -32.34 2.54
CA LEU A 206 12.73 -32.44 1.31
C LEU A 206 12.97 -33.78 0.60
N LYS A 207 14.24 -34.18 0.41
CA LYS A 207 14.61 -35.47 -0.20
C LYS A 207 14.06 -36.65 0.60
N LYS A 208 14.14 -36.61 1.94
CA LYS A 208 13.55 -37.65 2.81
C LYS A 208 12.03 -37.76 2.68
N LYS A 209 11.34 -36.66 2.38
CA LYS A 209 9.88 -36.61 2.15
C LYS A 209 9.51 -36.91 0.68
N GLY A 210 10.46 -37.31 -0.16
CA GLY A 210 10.23 -37.67 -1.55
C GLY A 210 10.09 -36.48 -2.51
N VAL A 211 10.46 -35.27 -2.08
CA VAL A 211 10.48 -34.07 -2.92
C VAL A 211 11.86 -33.92 -3.54
N ILE A 212 12.00 -34.30 -4.82
CA ILE A 212 13.30 -34.38 -5.49
C ILE A 212 13.55 -33.18 -6.42
N ASN A 213 12.50 -32.61 -7.04
CA ASN A 213 12.57 -31.45 -7.94
C ASN A 213 11.98 -30.20 -7.28
N TYR A 214 12.40 -29.89 -6.05
CA TYR A 214 11.81 -28.79 -5.28
C TYR A 214 12.09 -27.41 -5.90
N GLU A 215 13.16 -27.28 -6.69
CA GLU A 215 13.58 -26.05 -7.37
C GLU A 215 12.46 -25.49 -8.27
N ASP A 216 11.71 -26.36 -8.95
CA ASP A 216 10.58 -26.00 -9.80
C ASP A 216 9.46 -25.27 -9.04
N TYR A 217 9.37 -25.51 -7.72
CA TYR A 217 8.33 -24.94 -6.85
C TYR A 217 8.84 -23.79 -6.00
N LEU A 218 10.15 -23.53 -6.02
CA LEU A 218 10.82 -22.68 -5.04
C LEU A 218 10.30 -21.25 -5.09
N VAL A 219 10.09 -20.67 -6.27
CA VAL A 219 9.54 -19.31 -6.43
C VAL A 219 8.19 -19.18 -5.74
N ASN A 220 7.27 -20.13 -5.95
CA ASN A 220 5.96 -20.11 -5.31
C ASN A 220 6.07 -20.36 -3.80
N TRP A 221 6.97 -21.26 -3.38
CA TRP A 221 7.18 -21.58 -1.98
C TRP A 221 7.80 -20.44 -1.19
N ILE A 222 8.67 -19.62 -1.79
CA ILE A 222 9.18 -18.38 -1.19
C ILE A 222 8.02 -17.43 -0.88
N SER A 223 7.14 -17.18 -1.86
CA SER A 223 5.97 -16.31 -1.67
C SER A 223 5.02 -16.84 -0.60
N LEU A 224 4.76 -18.16 -0.58
CA LEU A 224 3.92 -18.77 0.46
C LEU A 224 4.59 -18.70 1.84
N ALA A 225 5.88 -18.98 1.93
CA ALA A 225 6.65 -18.87 3.17
C ALA A 225 6.66 -17.43 3.70
N TYR A 226 6.78 -16.43 2.81
CA TYR A 226 6.66 -15.01 3.16
C TYR A 226 5.30 -14.72 3.81
N LEU A 227 4.20 -15.08 3.15
CA LEU A 227 2.86 -14.92 3.70
C LEU A 227 2.70 -15.65 5.04
N GLN A 228 3.29 -16.84 5.17
CA GLN A 228 3.26 -17.59 6.43
C GLN A 228 4.01 -16.89 7.57
N MET A 229 5.13 -16.25 7.26
CA MET A 229 5.84 -15.43 8.24
C MET A 229 5.02 -14.20 8.61
N LEU A 230 4.48 -13.49 7.63
CA LEU A 230 3.68 -12.27 7.85
C LEU A 230 2.54 -12.52 8.83
N TYR A 231 1.68 -13.53 8.61
CA TYR A 231 0.55 -13.75 9.52
C TYR A 231 1.00 -14.17 10.93
N LYS A 232 2.09 -14.95 11.05
CA LYS A 232 2.61 -15.35 12.37
C LYS A 232 3.16 -14.15 13.14
N ILE A 233 3.86 -13.24 12.45
CA ILE A 233 4.37 -12.01 13.03
C ILE A 233 3.21 -11.09 13.42
N HIS A 234 2.28 -10.93 12.49
CA HIS A 234 1.05 -10.17 12.67
C HIS A 234 0.30 -10.60 13.93
N ASP A 235 -0.08 -11.88 14.03
CA ASP A 235 -0.88 -12.39 15.14
C ASP A 235 -0.19 -12.21 16.49
N TYR A 236 1.15 -12.35 16.52
CA TYR A 236 1.94 -12.06 17.71
C TYR A 236 1.82 -10.59 18.12
N PHE A 237 1.93 -9.66 17.17
CA PHE A 237 1.85 -8.23 17.44
C PHE A 237 0.43 -7.72 17.70
N VAL A 238 -0.60 -8.37 17.15
CA VAL A 238 -2.01 -8.15 17.55
C VAL A 238 -2.16 -8.42 19.04
N ASP A 239 -1.70 -9.58 19.52
CA ASP A 239 -1.77 -9.94 20.93
C ASP A 239 -0.88 -9.02 21.79
N TYR A 240 0.35 -8.76 21.36
CA TYR A 240 1.34 -7.97 22.11
C TYR A 240 0.90 -6.52 22.33
N TYR A 241 0.29 -5.90 21.32
CA TYR A 241 -0.22 -4.53 21.41
C TYR A 241 -1.67 -4.45 21.94
N GLY A 242 -2.37 -5.59 22.08
CA GLY A 242 -3.78 -5.60 22.47
C GLY A 242 -4.70 -4.97 21.43
N LEU A 243 -4.38 -5.13 20.14
CA LEU A 243 -5.17 -4.58 19.03
C LEU A 243 -6.46 -5.39 18.83
N LYS A 244 -7.52 -4.72 18.38
CA LYS A 244 -8.80 -5.36 18.05
C LYS A 244 -8.87 -5.80 16.57
N PHE A 245 -7.75 -6.26 16.03
CA PHE A 245 -7.67 -6.78 14.66
C PHE A 245 -7.96 -8.28 14.64
N ASN A 246 -8.47 -8.78 13.51
CA ASN A 246 -8.63 -10.20 13.28
C ASN A 246 -7.25 -10.84 13.11
N LYS A 247 -7.09 -12.11 13.48
CA LYS A 247 -5.84 -12.86 13.26
C LYS A 247 -5.80 -13.42 11.85
N GLY A 248 -4.60 -13.50 11.25
CA GLY A 248 -4.37 -14.05 9.93
C GLY A 248 -3.80 -13.04 8.93
N LEU A 249 -4.04 -13.32 7.63
CA LEU A 249 -3.71 -12.42 6.53
C LEU A 249 -4.87 -11.44 6.33
N GLU A 250 -4.89 -10.39 7.15
CA GLU A 250 -5.97 -9.39 7.18
C GLU A 250 -5.51 -8.06 6.56
N ASN A 251 -6.42 -7.33 5.93
CA ASN A 251 -6.15 -5.98 5.43
C ASN A 251 -6.33 -4.97 6.57
N ASP A 252 -5.32 -4.85 7.43
CA ASP A 252 -5.27 -3.86 8.52
C ASP A 252 -3.92 -3.14 8.58
N ASN A 253 -3.85 -2.07 9.37
CA ASN A 253 -2.65 -1.23 9.48
C ASN A 253 -1.41 -2.00 9.92
N LEU A 254 -1.53 -3.08 10.70
CA LEU A 254 -0.40 -3.87 11.17
C LEU A 254 0.15 -4.75 10.04
N MET A 255 -0.73 -5.42 9.29
CA MET A 255 -0.32 -6.19 8.11
C MET A 255 0.30 -5.30 7.04
N LEU A 256 -0.28 -4.12 6.77
CA LEU A 256 0.28 -3.15 5.82
C LEU A 256 1.70 -2.72 6.24
N ALA A 257 1.89 -2.40 7.52
CA ALA A 257 3.21 -2.03 8.04
C ALA A 257 4.23 -3.17 7.89
N LEU A 258 3.82 -4.43 8.12
CA LEU A 258 4.69 -5.58 7.91
C LEU A 258 5.07 -5.75 6.43
N ILE A 259 4.10 -5.63 5.51
CA ILE A 259 4.34 -5.74 4.06
C ILE A 259 5.28 -4.62 3.58
N ASP A 260 5.15 -3.41 4.13
CA ASP A 260 5.99 -2.28 3.76
C ASP A 260 7.43 -2.43 4.26
N LEU A 261 7.60 -2.91 5.50
CA LEU A 261 8.91 -3.03 6.14
C LEU A 261 9.71 -4.25 5.68
N LEU A 262 9.04 -5.32 5.24
CA LEU A 262 9.64 -6.64 5.10
C LEU A 262 9.69 -7.13 3.66
N ASP A 263 10.77 -7.84 3.35
CA ASP A 263 10.91 -8.67 2.16
C ASP A 263 11.50 -10.03 2.52
N VAL A 264 11.66 -10.91 1.54
CA VAL A 264 12.23 -12.24 1.73
C VAL A 264 13.36 -12.52 0.78
N GLU A 265 14.35 -13.26 1.27
CA GLU A 265 15.43 -13.84 0.48
C GLU A 265 15.74 -15.25 0.97
N ILE A 266 16.18 -16.10 0.05
CA ILE A 266 16.79 -17.37 0.43
C ILE A 266 18.21 -17.08 0.91
N GLU A 267 18.51 -17.53 2.11
CA GLU A 267 19.84 -17.39 2.72
C GLU A 267 20.49 -18.77 2.88
N ASP A 268 21.82 -18.80 2.95
CA ASP A 268 22.56 -20.03 3.19
C ASP A 268 22.17 -20.62 4.55
N TYR A 269 22.04 -21.95 4.59
CA TYR A 269 21.73 -22.66 5.84
C TYR A 269 22.77 -22.28 6.91
N PRO A 270 22.34 -21.75 8.08
CA PRO A 270 23.26 -21.15 9.03
C PRO A 270 24.15 -22.23 9.67
N LYS A 271 25.47 -22.02 9.61
CA LYS A 271 26.45 -22.94 10.20
C LYS A 271 26.35 -22.89 11.73
N GLY A 272 26.12 -24.06 12.35
CA GLY A 272 26.04 -24.20 13.81
C GLY A 272 24.62 -24.27 14.40
N LEU A 273 23.58 -24.21 13.56
CA LEU A 273 22.27 -24.73 13.98
C LEU A 273 22.33 -26.26 13.97
N ASN A 274 22.35 -26.88 15.15
CA ASN A 274 21.96 -28.29 15.25
C ASN A 274 20.53 -28.40 14.67
N LYS A 275 20.23 -29.46 13.91
CA LYS A 275 18.96 -29.75 13.19
C LYS A 275 17.68 -29.82 14.08
N SER A 276 17.68 -29.16 15.24
CA SER A 276 16.64 -29.10 16.26
C SER A 276 16.22 -27.64 16.47
N ILE A 277 15.49 -27.09 15.52
CA ILE A 277 14.45 -26.10 15.83
C ILE A 277 13.15 -26.54 15.13
N GLU A 278 12.91 -27.85 15.08
CA GLU A 278 11.52 -28.30 15.19
C GLU A 278 11.11 -28.07 16.65
N VAL A 279 10.04 -27.31 16.83
CA VAL A 279 9.28 -27.19 18.08
C VAL A 279 9.90 -26.31 19.19
N GLY A 280 9.58 -25.01 19.15
CA GLY A 280 9.37 -24.17 20.34
C GLY A 280 10.61 -23.66 21.10
N ARG A 281 10.62 -22.35 21.36
CA ARG A 281 11.38 -21.65 22.42
C ARG A 281 12.89 -21.38 22.22
N SER A 282 13.33 -20.85 21.09
CA SER A 282 14.58 -20.07 21.09
C SER A 282 14.42 -18.68 20.48
N THR A 283 14.87 -17.68 21.24
CA THR A 283 14.77 -16.23 20.99
C THR A 283 15.93 -15.71 20.14
N SER A 284 16.39 -16.49 19.17
CA SER A 284 17.42 -16.09 18.21
C SER A 284 16.99 -16.43 16.79
N GLY A 285 16.41 -15.45 16.09
CA GLY A 285 16.17 -15.48 14.64
C GLY A 285 14.93 -16.29 14.24
N LYS A 286 13.78 -15.63 14.28
CA LYS A 286 12.49 -16.14 13.79
C LYS A 286 12.54 -16.23 12.27
N CYS A 287 13.07 -17.33 11.76
CA CYS A 287 13.26 -17.64 10.35
C CYS A 287 12.28 -18.72 9.88
N TYR A 288 12.13 -18.89 8.57
CA TYR A 288 11.28 -19.92 8.00
C TYR A 288 12.11 -21.00 7.31
N PHE A 289 11.78 -22.26 7.56
CA PHE A 289 12.39 -23.41 6.89
C PHE A 289 11.40 -24.02 5.92
N ILE A 290 11.81 -24.13 4.65
CA ILE A 290 11.13 -24.97 3.66
C ILE A 290 11.71 -26.37 3.80
N ASP A 291 11.03 -27.21 4.58
CA ASP A 291 11.41 -28.60 4.85
C ASP A 291 10.37 -29.61 4.30
N SER A 292 9.29 -29.11 3.71
CA SER A 292 8.13 -29.84 3.21
C SER A 292 7.40 -29.01 2.15
N ILE A 293 6.42 -29.63 1.49
CA ILE A 293 5.54 -28.94 0.53
C ILE A 293 4.83 -27.79 1.26
N VAL A 294 5.07 -26.56 0.81
CA VAL A 294 4.41 -25.38 1.38
C VAL A 294 2.98 -25.31 0.87
N THR A 295 2.02 -25.34 1.80
CA THR A 295 0.59 -25.37 1.46
C THR A 295 0.10 -24.01 0.97
N PRO A 296 -0.78 -23.98 -0.06
CA PRO A 296 -1.42 -22.76 -0.52
C PRO A 296 -2.19 -22.05 0.61
N MET A 297 -2.23 -20.72 0.54
CA MET A 297 -2.99 -19.87 1.45
C MET A 297 -4.01 -19.05 0.65
N ALA A 298 -5.20 -18.86 1.22
CA ALA A 298 -6.16 -17.93 0.65
C ALA A 298 -5.70 -16.49 0.91
N LEU A 299 -5.77 -15.66 -0.13
CA LEU A 299 -5.45 -14.23 -0.05
C LEU A 299 -6.69 -13.44 -0.46
N SER A 300 -7.02 -12.41 0.33
CA SER A 300 -8.10 -11.49 -0.05
C SER A 300 -7.69 -10.71 -1.30
N GLN A 301 -8.68 -10.21 -2.05
CA GLN A 301 -8.39 -9.40 -3.23
C GLN A 301 -7.68 -8.10 -2.86
N ASP A 302 -8.00 -7.52 -1.71
CA ASP A 302 -7.35 -6.32 -1.20
C ASP A 302 -5.85 -6.57 -0.96
N LEU A 303 -5.50 -7.65 -0.25
CA LEU A 303 -4.10 -7.99 -0.01
C LEU A 303 -3.36 -8.35 -1.30
N ALA A 304 -4.03 -9.00 -2.26
CA ALA A 304 -3.45 -9.25 -3.58
C ALA A 304 -3.10 -7.94 -4.28
N LEU A 305 -3.99 -6.94 -4.23
CA LEU A 305 -3.77 -5.63 -4.83
C LEU A 305 -2.64 -4.85 -4.12
N ILE A 306 -2.55 -4.97 -2.79
CA ILE A 306 -1.45 -4.39 -2.00
C ILE A 306 -0.10 -5.00 -2.38
N LEU A 307 -0.02 -6.33 -2.47
CA LEU A 307 1.23 -7.01 -2.84
C LEU A 307 1.63 -6.68 -4.29
N GLN A 308 0.66 -6.62 -5.22
CA GLN A 308 0.93 -6.15 -6.58
C GLN A 308 1.47 -4.71 -6.59
N SER A 309 0.91 -3.82 -5.76
CA SER A 309 1.38 -2.43 -5.62
C SER A 309 2.81 -2.38 -5.08
N LYS A 310 3.10 -3.21 -4.07
CA LYS A 310 4.43 -3.36 -3.47
C LYS A 310 5.44 -3.80 -4.52
N ASP A 311 5.07 -4.79 -5.32
CA ASP A 311 5.97 -5.42 -6.28
C ASP A 311 6.20 -4.55 -7.51
N ALA A 312 5.16 -3.93 -8.07
CA ALA A 312 5.26 -3.14 -9.29
C ALA A 312 5.73 -1.68 -9.05
N PHE A 313 5.41 -1.10 -7.90
CA PHE A 313 5.61 0.33 -7.63
C PHE A 313 6.38 0.62 -6.33
N SER A 314 6.69 -0.40 -5.53
CA SER A 314 7.24 -0.23 -4.18
C SER A 314 6.36 0.62 -3.25
N VAL A 315 5.03 0.57 -3.45
CA VAL A 315 4.05 1.29 -2.64
C VAL A 315 3.10 0.29 -1.97
N VAL A 316 2.85 0.49 -0.67
CA VAL A 316 1.88 -0.29 0.12
C VAL A 316 0.71 0.63 0.49
N PRO A 317 -0.35 0.70 -0.35
CA PRO A 317 -1.49 1.59 -0.10
C PRO A 317 -2.39 1.06 1.01
N LYS A 318 -2.93 1.95 1.85
CA LYS A 318 -4.02 1.61 2.78
C LYS A 318 -5.35 1.56 2.04
N ILE A 319 -5.85 0.36 1.76
CA ILE A 319 -7.07 0.16 0.98
C ILE A 319 -8.31 0.30 1.85
N PHE A 320 -9.28 1.09 1.40
CA PHE A 320 -10.60 1.18 2.03
C PHE A 320 -11.43 -0.08 1.76
N LYS A 321 -12.25 -0.52 2.71
CA LYS A 321 -13.02 -1.77 2.59
C LYS A 321 -13.90 -1.75 1.34
N SER A 322 -13.76 -2.77 0.50
CA SER A 322 -14.74 -3.03 -0.54
C SER A 322 -16.04 -3.48 0.14
N ASN A 323 -17.07 -2.63 0.16
CA ASN A 323 -18.43 -3.09 0.41
C ASN A 323 -18.83 -4.01 -0.77
N ARG A 324 -18.60 -5.31 -0.61
CA ARG A 324 -19.13 -6.34 -1.52
C ARG A 324 -20.52 -6.76 -1.11
#